data_AF-A0A1S2JZA4-F1
#
_entry.id   AF-A0A1S2JZA4-F1
#
_cell.length_a   1.000
_cell.length_b   1.000
_cell.length_c   1.000
_cell.angle_alpha   90.00
_cell.angle_beta   90.00
_cell.angle_gamma   90.00
#
_symmetry.space_group_name_H-M   'P 1'
#
loop_
_entity.id
_entity.type
_entity.pdbx_description
1 polymer ?
#
loop_
_entity_poly.entity_id
_entity_poly.type
_entity_poly.pdbx_seq_one_letter_code
_entity_poly.pdbx_strand_id
1 'polypeptide(L)'
;MHLITGRARARMYWGNWIADCPGNCGCALRLKPAQASFPCPECKLISEVEWPSNADEIYQVLLKRPAPRNRNWFPAGHELALRAGCPHGQSVADLEAETAEHMEG
;
A
#
# COMPACT_ATOMS: atom_id res chain seq x y z
N MET A 1 17.72 22.62 3.43
CA MET A 1 17.38 21.47 4.29
C MET A 1 15.92 21.13 4.03
N HIS A 2 15.63 20.18 3.13
CA HIS A 2 14.25 19.82 2.80
C HIS A 2 13.76 18.82 3.85
N LEU A 3 13.05 19.32 4.87
CA LEU A 3 12.24 18.49 5.75
C LEU A 3 11.01 18.05 4.96
N ILE A 4 11.14 16.99 4.16
CA ILE A 4 9.98 16.16 3.87
C ILE A 4 9.95 15.13 4.99
N THR A 5 9.32 15.50 6.11
CA THR A 5 8.86 14.59 7.16
C THR A 5 7.67 13.78 6.63
N GLY A 6 7.90 13.02 5.56
CA GLY A 6 6.90 12.13 4.98
C GLY A 6 6.72 10.89 5.85
N ARG A 7 5.47 10.45 6.00
CA ARG A 7 5.15 9.14 6.58
C ARG A 7 5.33 8.05 5.52
N ALA A 8 5.81 6.88 5.94
CA ALA A 8 5.86 5.71 5.08
C ALA A 8 4.44 5.13 4.96
N ARG A 9 3.78 5.35 3.84
CA ARG A 9 2.35 4.98 3.67
C ARG A 9 2.24 3.50 3.32
N ALA A 10 1.51 2.75 4.15
CA ALA A 10 1.28 1.33 3.93
C ALA A 10 0.41 1.12 2.67
N ARG A 11 0.81 0.16 1.84
CA ARG A 11 0.08 -0.27 0.65
C ARG A 11 0.16 -1.79 0.51
N MET A 12 -0.77 -2.37 -0.25
CA MET A 12 -0.74 -3.80 -0.55
C MET A 12 -0.06 -4.04 -1.90
N TYR A 13 0.89 -4.96 -1.88
CA TYR A 13 1.56 -5.46 -3.08
C TYR A 13 1.64 -6.97 -3.01
N TRP A 14 1.04 -7.62 -4.00
CA TRP A 14 1.00 -9.08 -4.11
C TRP A 14 0.49 -9.76 -2.81
N GLY A 15 -0.47 -9.14 -2.13
CA GLY A 15 -1.06 -9.64 -0.88
C GLY A 15 -0.21 -9.39 0.37
N ASN A 16 0.85 -8.58 0.28
CA ASN A 16 1.67 -8.19 1.41
C ASN A 16 1.56 -6.70 1.66
N TRP A 17 1.46 -6.33 2.94
CA TRP A 17 1.67 -4.94 3.36
C TRP A 17 3.13 -4.56 3.15
N ILE A 18 3.34 -3.50 2.39
CA ILE A 18 4.64 -2.88 2.16
C ILE A 18 4.52 -1.36 2.30
N ALA A 19 5.63 -0.67 2.46
CA ALA A 19 5.69 0.78 2.28
C ALA A 19 6.91 1.15 1.46
N ASP A 20 6.77 2.22 0.67
CA ASP A 20 7.88 2.85 -0.05
C ASP A 20 8.55 3.88 0.86
N CYS A 21 9.87 4.03 0.72
CA CYS A 21 10.64 4.97 1.51
C CYS A 21 10.22 6.42 1.19
N PRO A 22 9.77 7.21 2.19
CA PRO A 22 9.35 8.59 1.96
C PRO A 22 10.49 9.53 1.57
N GLY A 23 11.76 9.10 1.76
CA GLY A 23 12.94 9.79 1.24
C GLY A 23 13.15 9.63 -0.28
N ASN A 24 12.25 8.93 -0.97
CA ASN A 24 12.30 8.67 -2.42
C ASN A 24 13.62 8.05 -2.90
N CYS A 25 14.25 7.21 -2.07
CA CYS A 25 15.48 6.50 -2.42
C CYS A 25 15.21 5.20 -3.21
N GLY A 26 13.96 4.93 -3.59
CA GLY A 26 13.54 3.73 -4.32
C GLY A 26 13.41 2.46 -3.47
N CYS A 27 13.72 2.50 -2.17
CA CYS A 27 13.57 1.35 -1.28
C CYS A 27 12.11 1.13 -0.91
N ALA A 28 11.67 -0.12 -0.90
CA ALA A 28 10.39 -0.54 -0.33
C ALA A 28 10.62 -1.72 0.63
N LEU A 29 9.90 -1.74 1.75
CA LEU A 29 10.00 -2.80 2.74
C LEU A 29 8.66 -3.45 3.01
N ARG A 30 8.70 -4.75 3.25
CA ARG A 30 7.58 -5.48 3.83
C ARG A 30 7.35 -5.02 5.26
N LEU A 31 6.09 -4.72 5.57
CA LEU A 31 5.64 -4.33 6.89
C LEU A 31 5.07 -5.55 7.63
N LYS A 32 5.27 -5.57 8.95
CA LYS A 32 4.42 -6.37 9.83
C LYS A 32 3.10 -5.62 10.05
N PRO A 33 1.94 -6.30 10.20
CA PRO A 33 0.68 -5.64 10.55
C PRO A 33 0.86 -4.72 11.76
N ALA A 34 0.28 -3.52 11.69
CA ALA A 34 0.37 -2.48 12.73
C ALA A 34 1.80 -2.04 13.13
N GLN A 35 2.81 -2.32 12.30
CA GLN A 35 4.17 -1.84 12.53
C GLN A 35 4.19 -0.30 12.56
N ALA A 36 4.73 0.28 13.63
CA ALA A 36 4.70 1.73 13.84
C ALA A 36 5.77 2.51 13.06
N SER A 37 6.92 1.89 12.78
CA SER A 37 8.08 2.57 12.18
C SER A 37 8.60 1.88 10.93
N PHE A 38 9.09 2.68 9.99
CA PHE A 38 9.74 2.25 8.76
C PHE A 38 11.23 2.61 8.82
N PRO A 39 12.12 1.63 9.07
CA PRO A 39 13.57 1.85 9.06
C PRO A 39 14.15 1.53 7.67
N CYS A 40 14.42 2.55 6.85
CA CYS A 40 14.98 2.34 5.52
C CYS A 40 16.43 1.83 5.57
N PRO A 41 16.76 0.65 5.02
CA PRO A 41 18.13 0.14 5.00
C PRO A 41 19.04 0.91 4.04
N GLU A 42 18.48 1.57 3.01
CA GLU A 42 19.25 2.28 1.98
C GLU A 42 19.68 3.67 2.47
N CYS A 43 18.74 4.59 2.66
CA CYS A 43 19.03 5.99 3.02
C CYS A 43 19.06 6.25 4.54
N LYS A 44 18.85 5.22 5.37
CA LYS A 44 18.81 5.28 6.84
C LYS A 44 17.72 6.16 7.45
N LEU A 45 16.79 6.66 6.63
CA LEU A 45 15.61 7.37 7.10
C LEU A 45 14.74 6.45 7.96
N ILE A 46 14.36 6.94 9.15
CA ILE A 46 13.35 6.32 10.00
C ILE A 46 12.11 7.22 9.97
N SER A 47 10.96 6.65 9.67
CA SER A 47 9.68 7.38 9.58
C SER A 47 8.55 6.60 10.25
N GLU A 48 7.47 7.29 10.61
CA GLU A 48 6.23 6.65 11.06
C GLU A 48 5.54 5.97 9.88
N VAL A 49 4.93 4.80 10.13
CA VAL A 49 4.08 4.14 9.14
C VAL A 49 2.66 4.68 9.23
N GLU A 50 2.14 5.18 8.11
CA GLU A 50 0.74 5.55 7.98
C GLU A 50 -0.06 4.35 7.48
N TRP A 51 -0.90 3.78 8.35
CA TRP A 51 -1.83 2.71 8.01
C TRP A 51 -3.20 3.28 7.65
N PRO A 52 -3.93 2.67 6.69
CA PRO A 52 -5.35 2.96 6.52
C PRO A 52 -6.14 2.52 7.76
N SER A 53 -7.18 3.26 8.12
CA SER A 53 -8.02 2.97 9.30
C SER A 53 -8.73 1.61 9.21
N ASN A 54 -8.93 1.10 7.99
CA ASN A 54 -9.61 -0.16 7.67
C ASN A 54 -8.64 -1.19 7.04
N ALA A 55 -7.38 -1.23 7.50
CA ALA A 55 -6.35 -2.13 6.95
C ALA A 55 -6.78 -3.61 6.93
N ASP A 56 -7.42 -4.09 7.99
CA ASP A 56 -7.86 -5.48 8.06
C ASP A 56 -8.95 -5.79 7.02
N GLU A 57 -9.91 -4.89 6.82
CA GLU A 57 -10.98 -5.06 5.83
C GLU A 57 -10.43 -5.08 4.40
N ILE A 58 -9.50 -4.18 4.08
CA ILE A 58 -8.78 -4.17 2.80
C ILE A 58 -8.06 -5.51 2.59
N TYR A 59 -7.37 -6.00 3.61
CA TYR A 59 -6.65 -7.27 3.54
C TYR A 59 -7.62 -8.44 3.27
N GLN A 60 -8.72 -8.53 4.00
CA GLN A 60 -9.71 -9.61 3.85
C GLN A 60 -10.36 -9.61 2.46
N VAL A 61 -10.73 -8.45 1.91
CA VAL A 61 -11.30 -8.38 0.56
C VAL A 61 -10.29 -8.79 -0.49
N LEU A 62 -9.05 -8.32 -0.41
CA LEU A 62 -8.02 -8.70 -1.36
C LEU A 62 -7.68 -10.20 -1.27
N LEU A 63 -7.78 -10.83 -0.10
CA LEU A 63 -7.58 -12.28 0.05
C LEU A 63 -8.58 -13.12 -0.77
N LYS A 64 -9.78 -12.60 -1.04
CA LYS A 64 -10.78 -13.27 -1.89
C LYS A 64 -10.30 -13.44 -3.33
N ARG A 65 -9.34 -12.62 -3.79
CA ARG A 65 -8.79 -12.71 -5.15
C ARG A 65 -7.90 -13.96 -5.27
N PRO A 66 -8.11 -14.83 -6.29
CA PRO A 66 -7.42 -16.12 -6.39
C PRO A 66 -5.92 -15.97 -6.60
N ALA A 67 -5.49 -15.02 -7.44
CA ALA A 67 -4.09 -14.80 -7.77
C ALA A 67 -3.47 -13.73 -6.84
N PRO A 68 -2.39 -14.03 -6.09
CA PRO A 68 -1.73 -13.06 -5.23
C PRO A 68 -1.29 -11.79 -5.95
N ARG A 69 -0.84 -11.90 -7.22
CA ARG A 69 -0.42 -10.75 -8.04
C ARG A 69 -1.51 -9.70 -8.26
N ASN A 70 -2.79 -10.06 -8.06
CA ASN A 70 -3.94 -9.15 -8.20
C ASN A 70 -4.35 -8.53 -6.86
N ARG A 71 -3.66 -8.85 -5.76
CA ARG A 71 -3.96 -8.37 -4.39
C ARG A 71 -3.19 -7.09 -4.10
N ASN A 72 -3.45 -6.06 -4.89
CA ASN A 72 -2.80 -4.75 -4.77
C ASN A 72 -3.81 -3.71 -4.29
N TRP A 73 -3.33 -2.74 -3.52
CA TRP A 73 -4.09 -1.57 -3.13
C TRP A 73 -3.12 -0.45 -2.79
N PHE A 74 -3.45 0.77 -3.19
CA PHE A 74 -2.67 1.96 -2.89
C PHE A 74 -3.51 2.94 -2.05
N PRO A 75 -2.91 3.64 -1.07
CA PRO A 75 -3.61 4.70 -0.36
C PRO A 75 -3.86 5.90 -1.28
N ALA A 76 -4.85 6.72 -0.95
CA ALA A 76 -5.27 7.85 -1.77
C ALA A 76 -4.08 8.79 -2.08
N GLY A 77 -3.89 9.13 -3.36
CA GLY A 77 -2.80 10.03 -3.79
C GLY A 77 -1.39 9.44 -3.63
N HIS A 78 -1.25 8.11 -3.58
CA HIS A 78 0.07 7.48 -3.54
C HIS A 78 0.86 7.79 -4.82
N GLU A 79 2.08 8.31 -4.68
CA GLU A 79 2.87 8.83 -5.80
C GLU A 79 3.13 7.79 -6.90
N LEU A 80 3.47 6.55 -6.51
CA LEU A 80 3.66 5.47 -7.48
C LEU A 80 2.38 5.15 -8.28
N ALA A 81 1.22 5.15 -7.61
CA ALA A 81 -0.05 4.85 -8.27
C ALA A 81 -0.45 5.97 -9.23
N LEU A 82 -0.29 7.22 -8.80
CA LEU A 82 -0.51 8.40 -9.63
C LEU A 82 0.35 8.36 -10.90
N ARG A 83 1.65 8.09 -10.76
CA ARG A 83 2.58 8.01 -11.91
C ARG A 83 2.26 6.86 -12.85
N ALA A 84 1.82 5.72 -12.31
CA ALA A 84 1.49 4.53 -13.10
C ALA A 84 0.05 4.54 -13.67
N GLY A 85 -0.78 5.54 -13.32
CA GLY A 85 -2.19 5.56 -13.68
C GLY A 85 -3.00 4.43 -13.04
N CYS A 86 -2.55 3.91 -11.90
CA CYS A 86 -3.24 2.84 -11.18
C CYS A 86 -4.30 3.40 -10.22
N PRO A 87 -5.38 2.64 -9.95
CA PRO A 87 -6.34 2.98 -8.90
C PRO A 87 -5.66 3.20 -7.55
N HIS A 88 -6.13 4.20 -6.81
CA HIS A 88 -5.64 4.52 -5.47
C HIS A 88 -6.76 5.05 -4.58
N GLY A 89 -6.70 4.79 -3.29
CA GLY A 89 -7.72 5.21 -2.33
C GLY A 89 -9.07 4.50 -2.52
N GLN A 90 -9.07 3.33 -3.19
CA GLN A 90 -10.26 2.50 -3.33
C GLN A 90 -10.81 2.14 -1.95
N SER A 91 -12.12 2.27 -1.80
CA SER A 91 -12.84 1.74 -0.64
C SER A 91 -12.91 0.21 -0.69
N VAL A 92 -13.33 -0.40 0.42
CA VAL A 92 -13.59 -1.85 0.48
C VAL A 92 -14.65 -2.25 -0.55
N ALA A 93 -15.70 -1.45 -0.72
CA ALA A 93 -16.75 -1.67 -1.70
C ALA A 93 -16.23 -1.63 -3.14
N ASP A 94 -15.34 -0.68 -3.46
CA ASP A 94 -14.72 -0.59 -4.79
C ASP A 94 -13.88 -1.84 -5.09
N LEU A 95 -13.14 -2.33 -4.10
CA LEU A 95 -12.32 -3.54 -4.24
C LEU A 95 -13.16 -4.81 -4.44
N GLU A 96 -14.33 -4.89 -3.79
CA GLU A 96 -15.28 -5.99 -3.96
C GLU A 96 -15.95 -5.94 -5.33
N ALA A 97 -16.39 -4.76 -5.78
CA ALA A 97 -16.96 -4.56 -7.10
C ALA A 97 -15.97 -4.95 -8.22
N GLU A 98 -14.73 -4.46 -8.14
CA GLU A 98 -13.65 -4.85 -9.07
C GLU A 98 -13.41 -6.36 -9.07
N THR A 99 -13.49 -7.01 -7.91
CA THR A 99 -13.31 -8.46 -7.81
C THR A 99 -14.46 -9.22 -8.47
N ALA A 100 -15.70 -8.76 -8.32
CA ALA A 100 -16.87 -9.38 -8.94
C ALA A 100 -16.82 -9.28 -10.48
N GLU A 101 -16.54 -8.09 -11.01
CA GLU A 101 -16.44 -7.84 -12.46
C GLU A 101 -15.39 -8.75 -13.15
N HIS A 102 -14.27 -9.02 -12.48
CA HIS A 102 -13.21 -9.86 -13.02
C HIS A 102 -13.41 -11.37 -12.84
N MET A 103 -14.41 -11.80 -12.05
CA MET A 103 -14.74 -13.22 -11.86
C MET A 103 -15.87 -13.69 -12.79
N GLU A 104 -16.66 -12.75 -13.33
CA GLU A 104 -17.76 -13.03 -14.26
C GLU A 104 -17.35 -13.02 -15.74
N GLY A 105 -16.12 -12.56 -16.05
CA GLY A 105 -15.53 -12.57 -17.39
C GLY A 105 -14.57 -13.74 -17.61
#